data_AF-A0A375C6E1-F1
#
_entry.id   AF-A0A375C6E1-F1
#
_cell.length_a   1.000
_cell.length_b   1.000
_cell.length_c   1.000
_cell.angle_alpha   90.00
_cell.angle_beta   90.00
_cell.angle_gamma   90.00
#
_symmetry.space_group_name_H-M   'P 1'
#
loop_
_entity.id
_entity.type
_entity.pdbx_description
1 polymer ?
#
loop_
_entity_poly.entity_id
_entity_poly.type
_entity_poly.pdbx_seq_one_letter_code
_entity_poly.pdbx_strand_id
1 'polypeptide(L)'
;MPFAIKPLRIAAAAMSFVVLAACAPDSVRNIEARGFNAYLDSLQAACPNMVVGSSNISEWLRTSGSRDDDNYVYWLDQTSRLYYRRISAAQYRESVSAALGGKSDSRALDCIVRNLPAERPTHPPGGKLL
;
A
#
# COMPACT_ATOMS: atom_id res chain seq x y z
N MET A 1 7.75 25.63 -76.76
CA MET A 1 7.84 24.20 -77.15
C MET A 1 9.28 23.77 -76.88
N PRO A 2 9.65 22.61 -76.28
CA PRO A 2 8.93 21.64 -75.44
C PRO A 2 9.62 21.32 -74.06
N PHE A 3 8.82 20.71 -73.19
CA PHE A 3 9.01 19.80 -72.03
C PHE A 3 10.38 19.45 -71.40
N ALA A 4 10.42 19.43 -70.05
CA ALA A 4 10.63 18.20 -69.27
C ALA A 4 10.27 18.38 -67.77
N ILE A 5 9.37 17.52 -67.28
CA ILE A 5 8.86 17.44 -65.90
C ILE A 5 9.61 16.31 -65.19
N LYS A 6 10.07 16.53 -63.94
CA LYS A 6 10.15 15.43 -62.96
C LYS A 6 9.93 15.93 -61.52
N PRO A 7 9.14 15.22 -60.69
CA PRO A 7 8.67 15.71 -59.41
C PRO A 7 9.57 15.23 -58.27
N LEU A 8 10.00 16.14 -57.39
CA LEU A 8 10.58 15.76 -56.11
C LEU A 8 9.51 15.94 -55.03
N ARG A 9 8.89 14.84 -54.63
CA ARG A 9 7.96 14.80 -53.49
C ARG A 9 8.75 15.03 -52.21
N ILE A 10 8.66 16.22 -51.63
CA ILE A 10 9.09 16.48 -50.26
C ILE A 10 7.93 16.08 -49.36
N ALA A 11 8.03 14.89 -48.76
CA ALA A 11 7.13 14.46 -47.71
C ALA A 11 7.43 15.27 -46.44
N ALA A 12 6.58 16.26 -46.13
CA ALA A 12 6.60 16.94 -44.85
C ALA A 12 5.99 16.01 -43.78
N ALA A 13 6.85 15.53 -42.88
CA ALA A 13 6.49 14.75 -41.72
C ALA A 13 5.59 15.56 -40.77
N ALA A 14 4.32 15.18 -40.66
CA ALA A 14 3.45 15.67 -39.60
C ALA A 14 3.74 14.89 -38.32
N MET A 15 4.32 15.58 -37.36
CA MET A 15 4.70 15.09 -36.03
C MET A 15 3.43 14.98 -35.17
N SER A 16 2.78 13.82 -35.17
CA SER A 16 1.68 13.54 -34.24
C SER A 16 2.25 13.23 -32.87
N PHE A 17 2.17 14.20 -31.95
CA PHE A 17 2.35 13.98 -30.51
C PHE A 17 1.24 13.06 -30.01
N VAL A 18 1.50 11.75 -30.02
CA VAL A 18 0.75 10.82 -29.18
C VAL A 18 1.27 11.01 -27.77
N VAL A 19 0.52 11.76 -26.96
CA VAL A 19 0.70 11.82 -25.51
C VAL A 19 0.44 10.41 -24.99
N LEU A 20 1.51 9.63 -24.85
CA LEU A 20 1.52 8.39 -24.11
C LEU A 20 1.31 8.73 -22.63
N ALA A 21 0.05 8.90 -22.22
CA ALA A 21 -0.34 8.69 -20.83
C ALA A 21 -0.29 7.19 -20.52
N ALA A 22 0.86 6.56 -20.74
CA ALA A 22 1.19 5.29 -20.14
C ALA A 22 1.79 5.63 -18.77
N CYS A 23 0.93 5.92 -17.80
CA CYS A 23 1.33 5.73 -16.40
C CYS A 23 1.70 4.26 -16.30
N ALA A 24 3.01 3.97 -16.28
CA ALA A 24 3.51 2.62 -16.13
C ALA A 24 2.80 1.99 -14.93
N PRO A 25 2.12 0.84 -15.08
CA PRO A 25 1.44 0.21 -13.96
C PRO A 25 2.41 -0.08 -12.81
N ASP A 26 3.70 -0.21 -13.11
CA ASP A 26 4.75 -0.40 -12.11
C ASP A 26 4.97 0.82 -11.20
N SER A 27 4.80 2.05 -11.69
CA SER A 27 4.93 3.24 -10.84
C SER A 27 3.71 3.38 -9.92
N VAL A 28 2.50 3.09 -10.40
CA VAL A 28 1.29 3.06 -9.57
C VAL A 28 1.40 1.96 -8.51
N ARG A 29 1.86 0.76 -8.88
CA ARG A 29 2.07 -0.36 -7.94
C ARG A 29 3.10 -0.02 -6.87
N ASN A 30 4.16 0.70 -7.22
CA ASN A 30 5.16 1.19 -6.27
C ASN A 30 4.58 2.28 -5.35
N ILE A 31 3.78 3.21 -5.88
CA ILE A 31 3.11 4.27 -5.11
C ILE A 31 2.06 3.69 -4.13
N GLU A 32 1.39 2.61 -4.50
CA GLU A 32 0.33 2.00 -3.67
C GLU A 32 0.90 1.06 -2.59
N ALA A 33 2.04 0.40 -2.86
CA ALA A 33 2.83 -0.29 -1.83
C ALA A 33 3.47 0.71 -0.86
N ARG A 34 3.88 1.88 -1.35
CA ARG A 34 4.26 3.01 -0.48
C ARG A 34 3.10 3.47 0.39
N GLY A 35 1.84 3.31 -0.03
CA GLY A 35 0.67 3.67 0.78
C GLY A 35 0.60 2.89 2.09
N PHE A 36 0.66 1.55 2.03
CA PHE A 36 0.65 0.74 3.25
C PHE A 36 1.88 0.96 4.11
N ASN A 37 3.08 1.05 3.51
CA ASN A 37 4.30 1.35 4.27
C ASN A 37 4.25 2.73 4.92
N ALA A 38 3.78 3.76 4.22
CA ALA A 38 3.62 5.11 4.78
C ALA A 38 2.58 5.15 5.91
N TYR A 39 1.56 4.29 5.86
CA TYR A 39 0.66 4.10 6.98
C TYR A 39 1.36 3.46 8.18
N LEU A 40 2.19 2.42 7.99
CA LEU A 40 2.99 1.86 9.09
C LEU A 40 3.96 2.91 9.68
N ASP A 41 4.63 3.69 8.82
CA ASP A 41 5.51 4.78 9.24
C ASP A 41 4.76 5.84 10.05
N SER A 42 3.52 6.18 9.68
CA SER A 42 2.72 7.16 10.42
C SER A 42 2.32 6.64 11.81
N LEU A 43 2.05 5.33 11.95
CA LEU A 43 1.78 4.70 13.24
C LEU A 43 2.98 4.77 14.17
N GLN A 44 4.21 4.64 13.66
CA GLN A 44 5.43 4.76 14.46
C GLN A 44 5.51 6.12 15.19
N ALA A 45 5.05 7.19 14.54
CA ALA A 45 5.02 8.53 15.11
C ALA A 45 3.77 8.80 15.96
N ALA A 46 2.59 8.37 15.49
CA ALA A 46 1.31 8.70 16.12
C ALA A 46 0.94 7.81 17.31
N CYS A 47 1.49 6.59 17.37
CA CYS A 47 1.11 5.58 18.34
C CYS A 47 2.33 5.08 19.15
N PRO A 48 2.78 5.84 20.17
CA PRO A 48 3.90 5.43 21.00
C PRO A 48 3.50 4.31 21.98
N ASN A 49 4.46 3.46 22.35
CA ASN A 49 4.35 2.43 23.39
C ASN A 49 3.20 1.43 23.16
N MET A 50 3.02 0.98 21.92
CA MET A 50 2.01 0.00 21.55
C MET A 50 2.46 -1.41 21.92
N VAL A 51 1.76 -1.99 22.89
CA VAL A 51 1.92 -3.38 23.32
C VAL A 51 0.57 -4.08 23.28
N VAL A 52 0.55 -5.30 22.73
CA VAL A 52 -0.62 -6.19 22.74
C VAL A 52 -0.15 -7.55 23.25
N GLY A 53 -0.72 -7.99 24.38
CA GLY A 53 -0.19 -9.16 25.10
C GLY A 53 1.29 -8.98 25.45
N SER A 54 2.13 -9.92 25.02
CA SER A 54 3.59 -9.83 25.16
C SER A 54 4.30 -9.20 23.95
N SER A 55 3.54 -8.84 22.91
CA SER A 55 4.09 -8.35 21.65
C SER A 55 4.27 -6.83 21.66
N ASN A 56 5.48 -6.35 21.32
CA ASN A 56 5.80 -4.93 21.23
C ASN A 56 5.67 -4.45 19.78
N ILE A 57 4.49 -3.93 19.43
CA ILE A 57 4.18 -3.43 18.09
C ILE A 57 5.02 -2.19 17.77
N SER A 58 5.27 -1.32 18.74
CA SER A 58 6.13 -0.14 18.52
C SER A 58 7.55 -0.55 18.10
N GLU A 59 8.09 -1.63 18.67
CA GLU A 59 9.42 -2.13 18.27
C GLU A 59 9.40 -2.71 16.86
N TRP A 60 8.38 -3.50 16.50
CA TRP A 60 8.21 -4.00 15.14
C TRP A 60 8.10 -2.88 14.10
N LEU A 61 7.36 -1.81 14.40
CA LEU A 61 7.28 -0.64 13.54
C LEU A 61 8.63 0.08 13.37
N ARG A 62 9.46 0.12 14.42
CA ARG A 62 10.80 0.75 14.36
C ARG A 62 11.81 -0.08 13.58
N THR A 63 11.71 -1.40 13.66
CA THR A 63 12.73 -2.34 13.16
C THR A 63 12.33 -3.06 11.89
N SER A 64 11.09 -2.87 11.43
CA SER A 64 10.46 -3.72 10.40
C SER A 64 10.33 -5.20 10.82
N GLY A 65 10.32 -5.47 12.13
CA GLY A 65 10.14 -6.79 12.73
C GLY A 65 11.10 -7.86 12.20
N SER A 66 10.71 -9.13 12.33
CA SER A 66 11.43 -10.27 11.74
C SER A 66 10.46 -11.18 11.00
N ARG A 67 10.84 -11.64 9.80
CA ARG A 67 10.01 -12.59 9.04
C ARG A 67 9.91 -13.97 9.69
N ASP A 68 10.78 -14.26 10.65
CA ASP A 68 10.76 -15.49 11.44
C ASP A 68 9.94 -15.33 12.75
N ASP A 69 9.42 -14.14 13.04
CA ASP A 69 8.51 -13.88 14.16
C ASP A 69 7.06 -14.05 13.69
N ASP A 70 6.46 -15.19 14.03
CA ASP A 70 5.08 -15.53 13.65
C ASP A 70 4.06 -14.47 14.09
N ASN A 71 4.26 -13.85 15.26
CA ASN A 71 3.34 -12.83 15.77
C ASN A 71 3.47 -11.54 14.96
N TYR A 72 4.69 -11.16 14.58
CA TYR A 72 4.91 -10.01 13.70
C TYR A 72 4.29 -10.24 12.32
N VAL A 73 4.54 -11.40 11.71
CA VAL A 73 3.99 -11.75 10.38
C VAL A 73 2.47 -11.75 10.42
N TYR A 74 1.87 -12.34 11.44
CA TYR A 74 0.42 -12.35 11.62
C TYR A 74 -0.15 -10.94 11.80
N TRP A 75 0.43 -10.14 12.69
CA TRP A 75 0.00 -8.77 12.92
C TRP A 75 0.11 -7.92 11.65
N LEU A 76 1.20 -8.05 10.90
CA LEU A 76 1.43 -7.33 9.65
C LEU A 76 0.38 -7.70 8.59
N ASP A 77 0.05 -8.99 8.47
CA ASP A 77 -1.03 -9.47 7.59
C ASP A 77 -2.40 -8.91 8.00
N GLN A 78 -2.78 -9.02 9.27
CA GLN A 78 -4.07 -8.47 9.73
C GLN A 78 -4.14 -6.96 9.54
N THR A 79 -3.03 -6.24 9.75
CA THR A 79 -2.96 -4.79 9.58
C THR A 79 -3.05 -4.40 8.10
N SER A 80 -2.44 -5.19 7.20
CA SER A 80 -2.61 -5.04 5.75
C SER A 80 -4.07 -5.27 5.34
N ARG A 81 -4.70 -6.34 5.82
CA ARG A 81 -6.12 -6.62 5.54
C ARG A 81 -7.03 -5.49 6.05
N LEU A 82 -6.74 -4.93 7.22
CA LEU A 82 -7.44 -3.77 7.75
C LEU A 82 -7.26 -2.55 6.83
N TYR A 83 -6.01 -2.23 6.45
CA TYR A 83 -5.68 -1.11 5.58
C TYR A 83 -6.38 -1.22 4.22
N TYR A 84 -6.39 -2.41 3.61
CA TYR A 84 -7.06 -2.66 2.33
C TYR A 84 -8.56 -2.93 2.43
N ARG A 85 -9.21 -2.55 3.56
CA ARG A 85 -10.67 -2.70 3.77
C ARG A 85 -11.17 -4.15 3.58
N ARG A 86 -10.31 -5.15 3.79
CA ARG A 86 -10.64 -6.58 3.68
C ARG A 86 -11.27 -7.15 4.94
N ILE A 87 -11.03 -6.49 6.08
CA ILE A 87 -11.66 -6.79 7.37
C ILE A 87 -12.12 -5.49 8.04
N SER A 88 -13.13 -5.59 8.89
CA SER A 88 -13.58 -4.47 9.72
C SER A 88 -12.61 -4.21 10.87
N ALA A 89 -12.69 -3.01 11.46
CA ALA A 89 -11.91 -2.66 12.64
C ALA A 89 -12.23 -3.54 13.86
N ALA A 90 -13.48 -4.02 13.98
CA ALA A 90 -13.85 -4.97 15.03
C ALA A 90 -13.19 -6.34 14.79
N GLN A 91 -13.24 -6.85 13.54
CA GLN A 91 -12.57 -8.11 13.19
C GLN A 91 -11.06 -8.04 13.40
N TYR A 92 -10.42 -6.92 13.06
CA TYR A 92 -8.99 -6.70 13.32
C TYR A 92 -8.66 -6.74 14.82
N ARG A 93 -9.44 -6.03 15.63
CA ARG A 93 -9.25 -5.99 17.09
C ARG A 93 -9.36 -7.39 17.70
N GLU A 94 -10.40 -8.12 17.34
CA GLU A 94 -10.63 -9.49 17.79
C GLU A 94 -9.51 -10.43 17.33
N SER A 95 -9.16 -10.44 16.04
CA SER A 95 -8.17 -11.38 15.50
C SER A 95 -6.77 -11.16 16.08
N VAL A 96 -6.32 -9.91 16.15
CA VAL A 96 -4.99 -9.57 16.68
C VAL A 96 -4.92 -9.80 18.19
N SER A 97 -5.95 -9.42 18.95
CA SER A 97 -5.95 -9.64 20.40
C SER A 97 -5.97 -11.13 20.77
N ALA A 98 -6.72 -11.94 20.03
CA ALA A 98 -6.76 -13.38 20.20
C ALA A 98 -5.40 -14.03 19.89
N ALA A 99 -4.74 -13.61 18.80
CA ALA A 99 -3.45 -14.18 18.39
C ALA A 99 -2.29 -13.75 19.31
N LEU A 100 -2.23 -12.48 19.69
CA LEU A 100 -1.09 -11.91 20.44
C LEU A 100 -1.27 -11.99 21.97
N GLY A 101 -2.44 -12.42 22.46
CA GLY A 101 -2.71 -12.60 23.89
C GLY A 101 -3.02 -11.31 24.66
N GLY A 102 -3.86 -10.43 24.08
CA GLY A 102 -4.25 -9.14 24.68
C GLY A 102 -5.76 -8.92 24.71
N LYS A 103 -6.19 -7.71 25.08
CA LYS A 103 -7.60 -7.30 24.97
C LYS A 103 -7.90 -6.67 23.61
N SER A 104 -9.07 -6.96 23.04
CA SER A 104 -9.51 -6.39 21.77
C SER A 104 -9.72 -4.88 21.82
N ASP A 105 -10.01 -4.33 22.99
CA ASP A 105 -10.14 -2.89 23.26
C ASP A 105 -8.83 -2.22 23.70
N SER A 106 -7.69 -2.88 23.54
CA SER A 106 -6.40 -2.31 23.94
C SER A 106 -6.10 -0.98 23.22
N ARG A 107 -5.49 -0.04 23.96
CA ARG A 107 -5.08 1.28 23.44
C ARG A 107 -4.23 1.19 22.17
N ALA A 108 -3.40 0.16 22.06
CA ALA A 108 -2.59 -0.08 20.87
C ALA A 108 -3.46 -0.29 19.62
N LEU A 109 -4.40 -1.25 19.68
CA LEU A 109 -5.28 -1.56 18.56
C LEU A 109 -6.24 -0.41 18.24
N ASP A 110 -6.68 0.33 19.26
CA ASP A 110 -7.48 1.54 19.04
C ASP A 110 -6.69 2.62 18.29
N CYS A 111 -5.44 2.86 18.67
CA CYS A 111 -4.59 3.85 18.01
C CYS A 111 -4.38 3.52 16.53
N ILE A 112 -4.14 2.25 16.21
CA ILE A 112 -4.00 1.78 14.83
C ILE A 112 -5.26 2.09 14.03
N VAL A 113 -6.43 1.67 14.53
CA VAL A 113 -7.71 1.89 13.84
C VAL A 113 -8.01 3.38 13.64
N ARG A 114 -7.72 4.22 14.64
CA ARG A 114 -7.99 5.67 14.56
C ARG A 114 -7.11 6.41 13.57
N ASN A 115 -5.94 5.89 13.25
CA ASN A 115 -5.01 6.49 12.30
C ASN A 115 -5.13 5.91 10.88
N LEU A 116 -6.16 5.09 10.61
CA LEU A 116 -6.45 4.64 9.25
C LEU A 116 -6.74 5.84 8.35
N PRO A 117 -6.11 5.93 7.17
CA PRO A 117 -6.48 6.95 6.19
C PRO A 117 -7.96 6.79 5.76
N ALA A 118 -8.62 7.92 5.48
CA ALA A 118 -10.01 7.92 5.02
C ALA A 118 -10.11 7.27 3.64
N GLU A 119 -9.29 7.75 2.70
CA GLU A 119 -9.15 7.18 1.37
C GLU A 119 -8.16 6.02 1.40
N ARG A 120 -8.69 4.80 1.35
CA ARG A 120 -7.90 3.56 1.38
C ARG A 120 -8.28 2.64 0.23
N PRO A 121 -7.29 2.03 -0.45
CA PRO A 121 -7.55 1.04 -1.49
C PRO A 121 -8.24 -0.21 -0.92
N THR A 122 -8.85 -1.02 -1.79
CA THR A 122 -9.53 -2.27 -1.41
C THR A 122 -8.68 -3.53 -1.68
N HIS A 123 -7.53 -3.37 -2.36
CA HIS A 123 -6.67 -4.47 -2.79
C HIS A 123 -5.20 -4.04 -2.73
N PRO A 124 -4.28 -4.96 -2.36
CA PRO A 124 -2.85 -4.69 -2.47
C PRO A 124 -2.42 -4.66 -3.95
N PRO A 125 -1.39 -3.86 -4.29
CA PRO A 125 -0.92 -3.78 -5.67
C PRO A 125 -0.41 -5.12 -6.17
N GLY A 126 -0.87 -5.56 -7.34
CA GLY A 126 -0.40 -6.78 -7.98
C GLY A 126 -1.15 -8.07 -7.65
N GLY A 127 -2.24 -8.01 -6.89
CA GLY A 127 -3.19 -9.13 -6.84
C GLY A 127 -3.90 -9.25 -8.18
N LYS A 128 -3.49 -10.18 -9.04
CA LYS A 128 -4.37 -10.63 -10.13
C LYS A 128 -5.65 -11.12 -9.48
N LEU A 129 -6.79 -10.58 -9.91
CA LEU A 129 -8.07 -11.26 -9.83
C LEU A 129 -7.87 -12.58 -10.59
N LEU A 130 -7.63 -13.66 -9.85
CA LEU A 130 -7.81 -15.03 -10.34
C LEU A 130 -9.25 -15.41 -10.04
#